data_AF-A0A2A4T8Y0-F1
#
_entry.id   AF-A0A2A4T8Y0-F1
#
_cell.length_a   1.000
_cell.length_b   1.000
_cell.length_c   1.000
_cell.angle_alpha   90.00
_cell.angle_beta   90.00
_cell.angle_gamma   90.00
#
_symmetry.space_group_name_H-M   'P 1'
#
loop_
_entity.id
_entity.type
_entity.pdbx_description
1 polymer ?
#
loop_
_entity_poly.entity_id
_entity_poly.type
_entity_poly.pdbx_seq_one_letter_code
_entity_poly.pdbx_strand_id
1 'polypeptide(L)'
;MIDKSKLIELPEAKGTPFIRQIVNLLNQHEIELQGLRQELEALKSKSARQSRQAGSATKTSVLKAAFQVKVDPELEELIPTFLENRKKEIIMIQANLKKKDFSAIALQGHNLKGVGDTFGFEVIADKGRQIEREAQKKNDRQIQHHLHELAEYLEQVNILT
;
A
#
# COMPACT_ATOMS: atom_id res chain seq x y z
N MET A 1 -0.75 22.23 10.97
CA MET A 1 0.63 21.72 11.10
C MET A 1 0.66 20.85 12.33
N ILE A 2 0.64 19.53 12.17
CA ILE A 2 0.83 18.61 13.29
C ILE A 2 2.33 18.55 13.56
N ASP A 3 2.70 18.81 14.81
CA ASP A 3 4.08 18.82 15.28
C ASP A 3 4.63 17.38 15.31
N LYS A 4 5.46 17.07 14.31
CA LYS A 4 6.04 15.73 14.09
C LYS A 4 6.99 15.29 15.20
N SER A 5 7.43 16.20 16.07
CA SER A 5 8.27 15.87 17.23
C SER A 5 7.51 15.10 18.32
N LYS A 6 6.16 15.15 18.31
CA LYS A 6 5.30 14.42 19.26
C LYS A 6 4.87 13.02 18.81
N LEU A 7 5.22 12.60 17.59
CA LEU A 7 4.95 11.21 17.14
C LEU A 7 6.01 10.20 17.60
N ILE A 8 7.06 10.65 18.29
CA ILE A 8 8.17 9.80 18.76
C ILE A 8 7.89 9.23 20.16
N GLU A 9 6.88 9.72 20.87
CA GLU A 9 6.48 9.21 22.19
C GLU A 9 5.07 8.62 22.18
N LEU A 10 4.86 7.59 21.36
CA LEU A 10 3.76 6.66 21.64
C LEU A 10 4.23 5.73 22.78
N PRO A 11 3.49 5.68 23.91
CA PRO A 11 3.86 4.83 25.05
C PRO A 11 3.97 3.40 24.57
N GLU A 12 5.04 2.70 24.97
CA GLU A 12 5.39 1.32 24.59
C GLU A 12 4.16 0.50 24.18
N ALA A 13 3.80 0.58 22.90
CA ALA A 13 2.75 -0.24 22.37
C ALA A 13 3.28 -1.65 22.48
N LYS A 14 2.61 -2.47 23.29
CA LYS A 14 2.83 -3.91 23.42
C LYS A 14 2.52 -4.61 22.10
N GLY A 15 3.27 -4.27 21.06
CA GLY A 15 3.26 -4.85 19.73
C GLY A 15 4.38 -5.85 19.66
N THR A 16 4.08 -7.05 19.20
CA THR A 16 5.07 -8.10 18.98
C THR A 16 6.23 -7.57 18.11
N PRO A 17 7.47 -8.12 18.23
CA PRO A 17 8.65 -7.65 17.49
C PRO A 17 8.41 -7.43 15.98
N PHE A 18 7.43 -8.17 15.44
CA PHE A 18 6.94 -8.12 14.08
C PHE A 18 6.28 -6.79 13.66
N ILE A 19 5.42 -6.19 14.49
CA ILE A 19 4.78 -4.89 14.17
C ILE A 19 5.84 -3.78 14.11
N ARG A 20 6.82 -3.82 15.02
CA ARG A 20 7.96 -2.89 15.01
C ARG A 20 8.81 -3.05 13.76
N GLN A 21 9.02 -4.27 13.30
CA GLN A 21 9.74 -4.55 12.07
C GLN A 21 8.98 -4.04 10.84
N ILE A 22 7.66 -4.18 10.80
CA ILE A 22 6.81 -3.62 9.73
C ILE A 22 6.88 -2.10 9.71
N VAL A 23 6.70 -1.42 10.85
CA VAL A 23 6.79 0.05 10.93
C VAL A 23 8.17 0.53 10.47
N ASN A 24 9.25 -0.15 10.89
CA ASN A 24 10.60 0.18 10.44
C ASN A 24 10.81 -0.04 8.94
N LEU A 25 10.29 -1.13 8.36
CA LEU A 25 10.38 -1.41 6.93
C LEU A 25 9.57 -0.40 6.09
N LEU A 26 8.37 -0.04 6.56
CA LEU A 26 7.55 0.99 5.92
C LEU A 26 8.25 2.35 5.95
N ASN A 27 8.88 2.70 7.07
CA ASN A 27 9.67 3.92 7.19
C ASN A 27 10.91 3.91 6.27
N GLN A 28 11.60 2.76 6.14
CA GLN A 28 12.76 2.64 5.23
C GLN A 28 12.39 2.85 3.76
N HIS A 29 11.29 2.26 3.30
CA HIS A 29 10.83 2.45 1.91
C HIS A 29 10.26 3.85 1.66
N GLU A 30 9.72 4.52 2.69
CA GLU A 30 9.29 5.92 2.56
C GLU A 30 10.48 6.85 2.31
N ILE A 31 11.63 6.59 2.93
CA ILE A 31 12.88 7.35 2.71
C ILE A 31 13.37 7.18 1.25
N GLU A 32 13.38 5.94 0.72
CA GLU A 32 13.77 5.68 -0.67
C GLU A 32 12.84 6.37 -1.67
N LEU A 33 11.53 6.34 -1.43
CA LEU A 33 10.54 7.01 -2.28
C LEU A 33 10.63 8.54 -2.21
N GLN A 34 10.99 9.11 -1.07
CA GLN A 34 11.27 10.54 -0.97
C GLN A 34 12.48 10.94 -1.80
N GLY A 35 13.55 10.12 -1.80
CA GLY A 35 14.73 10.33 -2.66
C GLY A 35 14.37 10.33 -4.14
N LEU A 36 13.65 9.30 -4.61
CA LEU A 36 13.21 9.20 -6.00
C LEU A 36 12.25 10.33 -6.41
N ARG A 37 11.37 10.79 -5.50
CA ARG A 37 10.49 11.94 -5.74
C ARG A 37 11.27 13.24 -5.87
N GLN A 38 12.29 13.47 -5.04
CA GLN A 38 13.17 14.63 -5.15
C GLN A 38 13.94 14.63 -6.47
N GLU A 39 14.44 13.46 -6.90
CA GLU A 39 15.13 13.31 -8.18
C GLU A 39 14.20 13.55 -9.37
N LEU A 40 12.95 13.05 -9.32
CA LEU A 40 11.94 13.33 -10.34
C LEU A 40 11.59 14.81 -10.44
N GLU A 41 11.46 15.52 -9.30
CA GLU A 41 11.21 16.97 -9.30
C GLU A 41 12.43 17.76 -9.81
N ALA A 42 13.65 17.31 -9.51
CA ALA A 42 14.87 17.86 -10.10
C ALA A 42 14.94 17.64 -11.63
N LEU A 43 14.37 16.56 -12.15
CA LEU A 43 14.29 16.29 -13.59
C LEU A 43 13.16 17.08 -14.27
N LYS A 44 11.99 17.19 -13.64
CA LYS A 44 10.87 18.01 -14.16
C LYS A 44 11.24 19.48 -14.23
N SER A 45 11.95 20.01 -13.25
CA SER A 45 12.45 21.40 -13.25
C SER A 45 13.46 21.66 -14.38
N LYS A 46 14.20 20.64 -14.83
CA LYS A 46 15.05 20.71 -16.05
C LYS A 46 14.24 20.63 -17.35
N SER A 47 13.13 19.88 -17.37
CA SER A 47 12.29 19.68 -18.56
C SER A 47 11.22 20.77 -18.78
N ALA A 48 10.91 21.60 -17.77
CA ALA A 48 9.87 22.63 -17.82
C ALA A 48 10.12 23.80 -18.80
N ARG A 49 11.19 23.75 -19.61
CA ARG A 49 11.41 24.67 -20.75
C ARG A 49 10.76 24.21 -22.05
N GLN A 50 10.19 23.01 -22.12
CA GLN A 50 9.53 22.51 -23.33
C GLN A 50 8.11 22.05 -23.03
N SER A 51 7.18 22.71 -23.73
CA SER A 51 5.85 22.21 -24.09
C SER A 51 4.69 22.57 -23.15
N ARG A 52 4.02 23.66 -23.56
CA ARG A 52 2.64 24.05 -23.24
C ARG A 52 1.65 23.19 -24.06
N GLN A 53 0.42 23.03 -23.54
CA GLN A 53 -0.85 22.54 -24.16
C GLN A 53 -0.98 21.00 -24.32
N ALA A 54 -2.12 20.32 -24.09
CA ALA A 54 -3.53 20.70 -23.88
C ALA A 54 -4.39 19.53 -23.32
N GLY A 55 -5.58 19.87 -22.77
CA GLY A 55 -6.85 19.10 -22.68
C GLY A 55 -6.93 17.95 -21.65
N SER A 56 -7.82 17.90 -20.63
CA SER A 56 -9.27 18.16 -20.44
C SER A 56 -10.21 17.19 -21.17
N ALA A 57 -11.29 16.80 -20.47
CA ALA A 57 -12.41 15.88 -20.80
C ALA A 57 -12.19 14.41 -20.33
N THR A 58 -13.07 13.69 -19.61
CA THR A 58 -14.48 13.87 -19.22
C THR A 58 -14.88 12.88 -18.11
N LYS A 59 -15.78 13.31 -17.21
CA LYS A 59 -16.59 12.53 -16.26
C LYS A 59 -17.36 11.38 -16.93
N THR A 60 -17.35 10.17 -16.38
CA THR A 60 -18.52 9.27 -16.41
C THR A 60 -18.49 8.34 -15.21
N SER A 61 -19.30 8.68 -14.21
CA SER A 61 -19.64 7.87 -13.05
C SER A 61 -20.72 6.85 -13.44
N VAL A 62 -20.33 5.59 -13.61
CA VAL A 62 -21.24 4.46 -13.46
C VAL A 62 -21.02 3.91 -12.05
N LEU A 63 -22.10 3.61 -11.34
CA LEU A 63 -22.14 3.17 -9.94
C LEU A 63 -21.24 1.95 -9.75
N LYS A 64 -19.96 2.20 -9.43
CA LYS A 64 -18.95 1.22 -9.06
C LYS A 64 -19.38 0.69 -7.70
N ALA A 65 -19.62 -0.61 -7.57
CA ALA A 65 -19.94 -1.23 -6.30
C ALA A 65 -18.83 -0.87 -5.31
N ALA A 66 -19.11 0.09 -4.43
CA ALA A 66 -18.11 0.59 -3.51
C ALA A 66 -17.93 -0.44 -2.41
N PHE A 67 -16.71 -0.97 -2.24
CA PHE A 67 -16.43 -1.83 -1.08
C PHE A 67 -16.51 -0.95 0.16
N GLN A 68 -17.55 -1.13 0.97
CA GLN A 68 -17.73 -0.33 2.17
C GLN A 68 -16.95 -0.96 3.32
N VAL A 69 -16.05 -0.18 3.91
CA VAL A 69 -15.28 -0.61 5.09
C VAL A 69 -15.57 0.35 6.21
N LYS A 70 -16.06 -0.19 7.33
CA LYS A 70 -16.16 0.53 8.59
C LYS A 70 -14.84 0.39 9.32
N VAL A 71 -14.26 1.52 9.66
CA VAL A 71 -12.96 1.63 10.32
C VAL A 71 -13.15 2.28 11.68
N ASP A 72 -12.22 2.03 12.59
CA ASP A 72 -12.19 2.72 13.87
C ASP A 72 -11.96 4.23 13.62
N PRO A 73 -12.77 5.14 14.18
CA PRO A 73 -12.56 6.59 14.05
C PRO A 73 -11.16 7.04 14.48
N GLU A 74 -10.52 6.35 15.44
CA GLU A 74 -9.14 6.66 15.86
C GLU A 74 -8.10 6.39 14.76
N LEU A 75 -8.44 5.54 13.78
CA LEU A 75 -7.58 5.20 12.65
C LEU A 75 -7.87 6.01 11.38
N GLU A 76 -8.92 6.83 11.37
CA GLU A 76 -9.39 7.55 10.17
C GLU A 76 -8.27 8.38 9.51
N GLU A 77 -7.48 9.09 10.31
CA GLU A 77 -6.37 9.92 9.83
C GLU A 77 -5.24 9.10 9.18
N LEU A 78 -5.12 7.81 9.53
CA LEU A 78 -4.09 6.91 9.02
C LEU A 78 -4.51 6.22 7.71
N ILE A 79 -5.81 6.18 7.40
CA ILE A 79 -6.34 5.42 6.27
C ILE A 79 -5.80 5.88 4.91
N PRO A 80 -5.72 7.19 4.59
CA PRO A 80 -5.18 7.62 3.31
C PRO A 80 -3.75 7.10 3.07
N THR A 81 -2.90 7.22 4.10
CA THR A 81 -1.52 6.72 4.07
C THR A 81 -1.47 5.20 4.00
N PHE A 82 -2.35 4.52 4.75
CA PHE A 82 -2.48 3.06 4.73
C PHE A 82 -2.80 2.56 3.31
N LEU A 83 -3.82 3.11 2.64
CA LEU A 83 -4.23 2.69 1.29
C LEU A 83 -3.14 2.95 0.25
N GLU A 84 -2.46 4.08 0.33
CA GLU A 84 -1.32 4.40 -0.54
C GLU A 84 -0.17 3.40 -0.35
N ASN A 85 0.09 2.98 0.89
CA ASN A 85 1.11 1.97 1.18
C ASN A 85 0.75 0.58 0.61
N ARG A 86 -0.52 0.20 0.59
CA ARG A 86 -0.96 -1.06 -0.05
C ARG A 86 -0.73 -1.06 -1.56
N LYS A 87 -0.91 0.10 -2.23
CA LYS A 87 -0.60 0.25 -3.65
C LYS A 87 0.89 0.06 -3.93
N LYS A 88 1.77 0.60 -3.07
CA LYS A 88 3.22 0.39 -3.16
C LYS A 88 3.60 -1.07 -2.95
N GLU A 89 2.95 -1.76 -2.01
CA GLU A 89 3.19 -3.18 -1.77
C GLU A 89 2.85 -4.05 -2.97
N ILE A 90 1.76 -3.75 -3.70
CA ILE A 90 1.45 -4.43 -4.96
C ILE A 90 2.63 -4.31 -5.94
N ILE A 91 3.18 -3.11 -6.11
CA ILE A 91 4.32 -2.87 -7.01
C ILE A 91 5.56 -3.65 -6.54
N MET A 92 5.83 -3.68 -5.23
CA MET A 92 6.96 -4.44 -4.69
C MET A 92 6.80 -5.94 -4.90
N ILE A 93 5.62 -6.50 -4.67
CA ILE A 93 5.35 -7.93 -4.91
C ILE A 93 5.49 -8.26 -6.40
N GLN A 94 5.01 -7.39 -7.30
CA GLN A 94 5.22 -7.56 -8.75
C GLN A 94 6.71 -7.54 -9.12
N ALA A 95 7.51 -6.69 -8.49
CA ALA A 95 8.96 -6.67 -8.70
C ALA A 95 9.63 -7.96 -8.21
N ASN A 96 9.21 -8.49 -7.07
CA ASN A 96 9.71 -9.76 -6.54
C ASN A 96 9.29 -10.97 -7.38
N LEU A 97 8.09 -10.93 -7.99
CA LEU A 97 7.65 -11.94 -8.96
C LEU A 97 8.58 -12.01 -10.17
N LYS A 98 9.00 -10.86 -10.72
CA LYS A 98 9.97 -10.81 -11.84
C LYS A 98 11.31 -11.46 -11.47
N LYS A 99 11.71 -11.35 -10.20
CA LYS A 99 12.93 -11.95 -9.65
C LYS A 99 12.73 -13.38 -9.15
N LYS A 100 11.49 -13.91 -9.17
CA LYS A 100 11.11 -15.19 -8.56
C LYS A 100 11.50 -15.32 -7.08
N ASP A 101 11.49 -14.20 -6.36
CA ASP A 101 11.79 -14.17 -4.92
C ASP A 101 10.53 -14.48 -4.10
N PHE A 102 10.14 -15.75 -4.11
CA PHE A 102 8.94 -16.23 -3.42
C PHE A 102 9.02 -16.12 -1.90
N SER A 103 10.22 -16.13 -1.33
CA SER A 103 10.42 -15.94 0.11
C SER A 103 10.05 -14.51 0.50
N ALA A 104 10.50 -13.51 -0.26
CA ALA A 104 10.11 -12.12 -0.04
C ALA A 104 8.60 -11.91 -0.25
N ILE A 105 8.02 -12.53 -1.29
CA ILE A 105 6.57 -12.44 -1.54
C ILE A 105 5.76 -13.06 -0.39
N ALA A 106 6.20 -14.20 0.16
CA ALA A 106 5.52 -14.85 1.28
C ALA A 106 5.50 -13.94 2.51
N LEU A 107 6.64 -13.30 2.83
CA LEU A 107 6.74 -12.33 3.91
C LEU A 107 5.83 -11.10 3.66
N GLN A 108 5.79 -10.59 2.43
CA GLN A 108 4.90 -9.48 2.08
C GLN A 108 3.42 -9.84 2.21
N GLY A 109 3.02 -11.05 1.78
CA GLY A 109 1.66 -11.57 1.97
C GLY A 109 1.30 -11.70 3.46
N HIS A 110 2.23 -12.20 4.27
CA HIS A 110 2.07 -12.30 5.72
C HIS A 110 1.88 -10.92 6.38
N ASN A 111 2.66 -9.92 5.95
CA ASN A 111 2.53 -8.55 6.43
C ASN A 111 1.19 -7.93 6.02
N LEU A 112 0.79 -8.08 4.75
CA LEU A 112 -0.51 -7.62 4.22
C LEU A 112 -1.67 -8.19 5.04
N LYS A 113 -1.60 -9.48 5.39
CA LYS A 113 -2.55 -10.13 6.27
C LYS A 113 -2.65 -9.40 7.61
N GLY A 114 -1.52 -9.23 8.30
CA GLY A 114 -1.48 -8.64 9.64
C GLY A 114 -1.96 -7.19 9.69
N VAL A 115 -1.60 -6.37 8.70
CA VAL A 115 -2.06 -4.98 8.63
C VAL A 115 -3.54 -4.88 8.22
N GLY A 116 -4.02 -5.78 7.36
CA GLY A 116 -5.44 -5.87 7.02
C GLY A 116 -6.29 -6.17 8.24
N ASP A 117 -5.90 -7.18 9.03
CA ASP A 117 -6.60 -7.57 10.26
C ASP A 117 -6.61 -6.41 11.29
N THR A 118 -5.47 -5.73 11.49
CA THR A 118 -5.34 -4.62 12.46
C THR A 118 -6.22 -3.41 12.10
N PHE A 119 -6.36 -3.08 10.82
CA PHE A 119 -7.11 -1.91 10.35
C PHE A 119 -8.57 -2.21 9.99
N GLY A 120 -9.04 -3.46 10.14
CA GLY A 120 -10.40 -3.87 9.79
C GLY A 120 -10.65 -4.06 8.29
N PHE A 121 -9.60 -4.24 7.49
CA PHE A 121 -9.70 -4.48 6.05
C PHE A 121 -9.63 -5.98 5.75
N GLU A 122 -10.74 -6.70 6.00
CA GLU A 122 -10.81 -8.16 5.83
C GLU A 122 -10.39 -8.64 4.43
N VAL A 123 -10.77 -7.89 3.38
CA VAL A 123 -10.38 -8.24 2.00
C VAL A 123 -8.87 -8.16 1.81
N ILE A 124 -8.21 -7.15 2.38
CA ILE A 124 -6.74 -7.03 2.33
C ILE A 124 -6.13 -8.19 3.11
N ALA A 125 -6.71 -8.53 4.26
CA ALA A 125 -6.22 -9.61 5.10
C ALA A 125 -6.29 -10.99 4.40
N ASP A 126 -7.41 -11.26 3.72
CA ASP A 126 -7.60 -12.47 2.93
C ASP A 126 -6.64 -12.52 1.75
N LYS A 127 -6.53 -11.45 0.95
CA LYS A 127 -5.60 -11.43 -0.19
C LYS A 127 -4.15 -11.59 0.25
N GLY A 128 -3.74 -10.98 1.36
CA GLY A 128 -2.42 -11.21 1.95
C GLY A 128 -2.17 -12.69 2.28
N ARG A 129 -3.14 -13.36 2.89
CA ARG A 129 -3.08 -14.79 3.23
C ARG A 129 -3.00 -15.68 1.99
N GLN A 130 -3.74 -15.37 0.94
CA GLN A 130 -3.67 -16.12 -0.32
C GLN A 130 -2.32 -15.92 -1.01
N ILE A 131 -1.82 -14.68 -1.08
CA ILE A 131 -0.50 -14.38 -1.63
C ILE A 131 0.60 -15.13 -0.88
N GLU A 132 0.56 -15.14 0.45
CA GLU A 132 1.51 -15.90 1.29
C GLU A 132 1.51 -17.39 0.93
N ARG A 133 0.31 -18.00 0.86
CA ARG A 133 0.14 -19.43 0.52
C ARG A 133 0.60 -19.76 -0.90
N GLU A 134 0.27 -18.93 -1.88
CA GLU A 134 0.63 -19.18 -3.27
C GLU A 134 2.12 -18.92 -3.54
N ALA A 135 2.75 -18.02 -2.79
CA ALA A 135 4.21 -17.86 -2.78
C ALA A 135 4.93 -19.09 -2.24
N GLN A 136 4.42 -19.71 -1.16
CA GLN A 136 4.98 -20.96 -0.64
C GLN A 136 4.88 -22.11 -1.68
N LYS A 137 3.85 -22.09 -2.52
CA LYS A 137 3.67 -23.02 -3.65
C LYS A 137 4.39 -22.60 -4.93
N LYS A 138 5.02 -21.41 -4.96
CA LYS A 138 5.66 -20.80 -6.15
C LYS A 138 4.69 -20.69 -7.34
N ASN A 139 3.46 -20.26 -7.08
CA ASN A 139 2.39 -20.16 -8.07
C ASN A 139 2.22 -18.73 -8.58
N ASP A 140 3.08 -18.32 -9.51
CA ASP A 140 3.15 -16.96 -10.07
C ASP A 140 1.79 -16.48 -10.57
N ARG A 141 1.05 -17.35 -11.24
CA ARG A 141 -0.25 -17.02 -11.84
C ARG A 141 -1.27 -16.63 -10.78
N GLN A 142 -1.36 -17.42 -9.70
CA GLN A 142 -2.32 -17.11 -8.62
C GLN A 142 -1.90 -15.88 -7.81
N ILE A 143 -0.59 -15.67 -7.60
CA ILE A 143 -0.10 -14.44 -6.96
C ILE A 143 -0.49 -13.23 -7.80
N GLN A 144 -0.27 -13.26 -9.12
CA GLN A 144 -0.67 -12.17 -10.02
C GLN A 144 -2.18 -11.93 -10.00
N HIS A 145 -2.98 -13.00 -9.97
CA HIS A 145 -4.44 -12.90 -9.85
C HIS A 145 -4.86 -12.19 -8.56
N HIS A 146 -4.32 -12.59 -7.40
CA HIS A 146 -4.65 -11.95 -6.13
C HIS A 146 -4.15 -10.50 -6.03
N LEU A 147 -3.03 -10.17 -6.67
CA LEU A 147 -2.57 -8.78 -6.77
C LEU A 147 -3.52 -7.92 -7.61
N HIS A 148 -4.08 -8.47 -8.68
CA HIS A 148 -5.06 -7.78 -9.50
C HIS A 148 -6.35 -7.52 -8.72
N GLU A 149 -6.90 -8.53 -8.06
CA GLU A 149 -8.09 -8.38 -7.19
C GLU A 149 -7.85 -7.36 -6.07
N LEU A 150 -6.66 -7.36 -5.46
CA LEU A 150 -6.28 -6.39 -4.44
C LEU A 150 -6.21 -4.96 -5.01
N ALA A 151 -5.68 -4.79 -6.22
CA ALA A 151 -5.64 -3.48 -6.88
C ALA A 151 -7.05 -2.96 -7.17
N GLU A 152 -7.93 -3.80 -7.72
CA GLU A 152 -9.32 -3.44 -7.99
C GLU A 152 -10.07 -3.03 -6.71
N TYR A 153 -9.85 -3.76 -5.63
CA TYR A 153 -10.41 -3.43 -4.32
C TYR A 153 -9.95 -2.04 -3.84
N LEU A 154 -8.65 -1.75 -3.89
CA LEU A 154 -8.10 -0.46 -3.45
C LEU A 154 -8.57 0.73 -4.28
N GLU A 155 -9.01 0.52 -5.53
CA GLU A 155 -9.61 1.55 -6.38
C GLU A 155 -11.11 1.76 -6.13
N GLN A 156 -11.75 0.85 -5.39
CA GLN A 156 -13.21 0.78 -5.21
C GLN A 156 -13.62 0.94 -3.75
N VAL A 157 -12.67 0.84 -2.82
CA VAL A 157 -12.95 0.93 -1.41
C VAL A 157 -13.41 2.33 -1.02
N ASN A 158 -14.57 2.38 -0.36
CA ASN A 158 -15.13 3.57 0.24
C ASN A 158 -15.15 3.40 1.75
N ILE A 159 -14.59 4.39 2.44
CA ILE A 159 -14.44 4.37 3.88
C ILE A 159 -15.70 4.99 4.49
N LEU A 160 -16.33 4.25 5.40
CA LEU A 160 -17.46 4.75 6.19
C LEU A 160 -16.93 5.10 7.58
N THR A 161 -16.96 6.39 7.90
CA THR A 161 -16.65 6.94 9.22
C THR A 161 -17.91 7.35 9.97
#